data_AF-A0A3D9HTV2-F1
#
_entry.id   AF-A0A3D9HTV2-F1
#
_cell.length_a   1.000
_cell.length_b   1.000
_cell.length_c   1.000
_cell.angle_alpha   90.00
_cell.angle_beta   90.00
_cell.angle_gamma   90.00
#
_symmetry.space_group_name_H-M   'P 1'
#
loop_
_entity.id
_entity.type
_entity.pdbx_description
1 polymer ?
#
loop_
_entity_poly.entity_id
_entity_poly.type
_entity_poly.pdbx_seq_one_letter_code
_entity_poly.pdbx_strand_id
1 'polypeptide(L)'
;MKMFWLALLVVSGLSLIVVLLRRNVPKGWLTRFGIHLVLAALALYALNFSGWVTGWYVPLNPFTIGTVALLGVPGIGLVLGLQWTLLA
;
A
#
# COMPACT_ATOMS: atom_id res chain seq x y z
N MET A 1 28.00 -0.82 6.44
CA MET A 1 26.67 -0.65 7.07
C MET A 1 25.53 -0.68 6.05
N LYS A 2 25.35 0.33 5.20
CA LYS A 2 24.22 0.41 4.25
C LYS A 2 24.06 -0.80 3.31
N MET A 3 25.19 -1.31 2.80
CA MET A 3 25.20 -2.44 1.86
C MET A 3 24.76 -3.77 2.48
N PHE A 4 25.01 -3.95 3.78
CA PHE A 4 24.55 -5.12 4.52
C PHE A 4 23.02 -5.12 4.66
N TRP A 5 22.44 -3.97 5.02
CA TRP A 5 20.99 -3.81 5.10
C TRP A 5 20.31 -4.01 3.75
N LEU A 6 20.92 -3.49 2.68
CA LEU A 6 20.42 -3.65 1.32
C LEU A 6 20.47 -5.12 0.87
N ALA A 7 21.58 -5.82 1.13
CA ALA A 7 21.71 -7.24 0.85
C ALA A 7 20.70 -8.08 1.65
N LEU A 8 20.51 -7.78 2.94
CA LEU A 8 19.55 -8.45 3.79
C LEU A 8 18.10 -8.24 3.30
N LEU A 9 17.77 -7.01 2.89
CA LEU A 9 16.45 -6.69 2.32
C LEU A 9 16.21 -7.44 1.01
N VAL A 10 17.22 -7.48 0.12
CA VAL A 10 17.11 -8.18 -1.17
C VAL A 10 16.96 -9.69 -0.95
N VAL A 11 17.77 -10.30 -0.10
CA VAL A 11 17.72 -11.75 0.18
C VAL A 11 16.40 -12.13 0.86
N SER A 12 15.95 -11.35 1.84
CA SER A 12 14.66 -11.60 2.52
C SER A 12 13.46 -11.36 1.60
N GLY A 13 13.52 -10.36 0.72
CA GLY A 13 12.49 -10.12 -0.29
C GLY A 13 12.41 -11.26 -1.30
N LEU A 14 13.55 -11.72 -1.82
CA LEU A 14 13.61 -12.84 -2.77
C LEU A 14 13.13 -14.15 -2.14
N SER A 15 13.54 -14.45 -0.90
CA SER A 15 13.10 -15.66 -0.21
C SER A 15 11.58 -15.64 0.03
N LEU A 16 11.00 -14.49 0.38
CA LEU A 16 9.56 -14.32 0.53
C LEU A 16 8.82 -14.57 -0.79
N ILE A 17 9.31 -14.04 -1.91
CA ILE A 17 8.73 -14.28 -3.24
C ILE A 17 8.74 -15.77 -3.57
N VAL A 18 9.85 -16.47 -3.31
CA VAL A 18 9.95 -17.92 -3.54
C VAL A 18 8.93 -18.69 -2.70
N VAL A 19 8.76 -18.33 -1.43
CA VAL A 19 7.76 -18.95 -0.54
C VAL A 19 6.35 -18.69 -1.04
N LEU A 20 6.04 -17.47 -1.47
CA LEU A 20 4.73 -17.10 -2.01
C LEU A 20 4.40 -17.86 -3.30
N LEU A 21 5.37 -18.02 -4.21
CA LEU A 21 5.19 -18.77 -5.46
C LEU A 21 5.06 -20.28 -5.24
N ARG A 22 5.76 -20.83 -4.24
CA ARG A 22 5.64 -22.26 -3.88
C ARG A 22 4.33 -22.60 -3.20
N ARG A 23 3.70 -21.62 -2.55
CA ARG A 23 2.40 -21.82 -1.90
C ARG A 23 1.34 -21.80 -3.00
N ASN A 24 0.56 -22.88 -3.10
CA ASN A 24 -0.62 -22.93 -3.97
C ASN A 24 -1.59 -21.82 -3.57
N VAL A 25 -1.45 -20.65 -4.19
CA VAL A 25 -2.31 -19.50 -3.96
C VAL A 25 -3.72 -19.95 -4.33
N PRO A 26 -4.70 -19.84 -3.43
CA PRO A 26 -6.03 -20.31 -3.71
C PRO A 26 -6.58 -19.60 -4.96
N LYS A 27 -7.14 -20.37 -5.90
CA LYS A 27 -7.81 -19.83 -7.08
C LYS A 27 -8.93 -18.90 -6.60
N GLY A 28 -8.73 -17.59 -6.73
CA GLY A 28 -9.62 -16.55 -6.17
C GLY A 28 -8.94 -15.56 -5.21
N TRP A 29 -7.66 -15.76 -4.87
CA TRP A 29 -6.88 -14.77 -4.12
C TRP A 29 -6.81 -13.42 -4.85
N LEU A 30 -6.61 -13.44 -6.17
CA LEU A 30 -6.57 -12.22 -6.98
C LEU A 30 -7.90 -11.45 -6.95
N THR A 31 -9.03 -12.15 -6.99
CA THR A 31 -10.36 -11.53 -6.89
C THR A 31 -10.57 -10.89 -5.52
N ARG A 32 -10.20 -11.60 -4.43
CA ARG A 32 -10.28 -11.05 -3.07
C ARG A 32 -9.38 -9.84 -2.89
N PHE A 33 -8.15 -9.88 -3.41
CA PHE A 33 -7.23 -8.76 -3.40
C PHE A 33 -7.75 -7.59 -4.24
N GLY A 34 -8.32 -7.85 -5.41
CA GLY A 34 -8.96 -6.85 -6.27
C GLY A 34 -10.11 -6.13 -5.56
N ILE A 35 -10.94 -6.84 -4.79
CA ILE A 35 -12.00 -6.22 -3.99
C ILE A 35 -11.41 -5.28 -2.92
N HIS A 36 -10.31 -5.66 -2.27
CA HIS A 36 -9.64 -4.79 -1.31
C HIS A 36 -9.03 -3.55 -1.98
N LEU A 37 -8.44 -3.70 -3.17
CA LEU A 37 -7.97 -2.57 -3.98
C LEU A 37 -9.11 -1.61 -4.34
N VAL A 38 -10.24 -2.12 -4.80
CA VAL A 38 -11.42 -1.30 -5.15
C VAL A 38 -11.97 -0.61 -3.90
N LEU A 39 -12.10 -1.31 -2.78
CA LEU A 39 -12.54 -0.71 -1.51
C LEU A 39 -11.58 0.38 -1.02
N ALA A 40 -10.27 0.16 -1.11
CA ALA A 40 -9.27 1.16 -0.77
C ALA A 40 -9.37 2.41 -1.67
N ALA A 41 -9.56 2.21 -2.98
CA ALA A 41 -9.77 3.30 -3.92
C ALA A 41 -11.05 4.10 -3.59
N LEU A 42 -12.15 3.41 -3.28
CA LEU A 42 -13.40 4.04 -2.87
C LEU A 42 -13.26 4.81 -1.55
N ALA A 43 -12.54 4.25 -0.57
CA ALA A 43 -12.28 4.91 0.70
C ALA A 43 -11.44 6.18 0.52
N LEU A 44 -10.38 6.11 -0.29
CA LEU A 44 -9.55 7.27 -0.63
C LEU A 44 -10.34 8.34 -1.40
N TYR A 45 -11.20 7.91 -2.33
CA TYR A 45 -12.08 8.81 -3.05
C TYR A 45 -13.05 9.51 -2.08
N ALA A 46 -13.77 8.76 -1.27
CA ALA A 46 -14.68 9.32 -0.27
C ALA A 46 -13.95 10.30 0.67
N LEU A 47 -12.74 9.96 1.12
CA LEU A 47 -11.94 10.81 2.00
C LEU A 47 -11.53 12.13 1.33
N ASN A 48 -11.05 12.09 0.08
CA ASN A 48 -10.70 13.29 -0.69
C ASN A 48 -11.92 14.19 -0.98
N PHE A 49 -13.09 13.62 -1.25
CA PHE A 49 -14.29 14.38 -1.65
C PHE A 49 -15.27 14.69 -0.50
N SER A 50 -15.12 14.07 0.68
CA SER A 50 -15.96 14.31 1.86
C SER A 50 -15.74 15.67 2.53
N GLY A 51 -14.61 16.33 2.25
CA GLY A 51 -14.19 17.54 2.97
C GLY A 51 -13.75 17.29 4.41
N TRP A 52 -13.61 16.02 4.86
CA TRP A 52 -13.12 15.71 6.21
C TRP A 52 -11.65 16.05 6.42
N VAL A 53 -10.84 15.94 5.37
CA VAL A 53 -9.42 16.27 5.42
C VAL A 53 -9.18 17.47 4.51
N THR A 54 -9.62 18.64 4.98
CA THR A 54 -9.45 19.91 4.24
C THR A 54 -7.97 20.24 4.08
N GLY A 55 -7.52 20.45 2.84
CA GLY A 55 -6.14 20.85 2.52
C GLY A 55 -5.17 19.71 2.25
N TRP A 56 -5.59 18.45 2.41
CA TRP A 56 -4.75 17.28 2.11
C TRP A 56 -5.40 16.46 1.01
N TYR A 57 -4.64 16.22 -0.05
CA TYR A 57 -5.08 15.44 -1.20
C TYR A 57 -4.21 14.20 -1.33
N VAL A 58 -4.82 13.03 -1.15
CA VAL A 58 -4.14 11.75 -1.38
C VAL A 58 -4.27 11.39 -2.86
N PRO A 59 -3.16 11.27 -3.61
CA PRO A 59 -3.23 10.89 -5.03
C PRO A 59 -3.91 9.53 -5.19
N LEU A 60 -4.83 9.39 -6.14
CA LEU A 60 -5.44 8.12 -6.52
C LEU A 60 -4.62 7.46 -7.64
N ASN A 61 -3.55 6.76 -7.28
CA ASN A 61 -2.73 6.00 -8.21
C ASN A 61 -2.55 4.55 -7.71
N PRO A 62 -2.06 3.62 -8.56
CA PRO A 62 -1.94 2.22 -8.17
C PRO A 62 -1.08 1.98 -6.92
N PHE A 63 -0.08 2.83 -6.67
CA PHE A 63 0.81 2.70 -5.53
C PHE A 63 0.12 3.12 -4.23
N THR A 64 -0.53 4.29 -4.19
CA THR A 64 -1.24 4.76 -3.00
C THR A 64 -2.43 3.88 -2.65
N ILE A 65 -3.20 3.47 -3.66
CA ILE A 65 -4.32 2.54 -3.50
C ILE A 65 -3.80 1.19 -3.00
N GLY A 66 -2.68 0.69 -3.53
CA GLY A 66 -2.04 -0.55 -3.08
C GLY A 66 -1.56 -0.48 -1.63
N THR A 67 -0.92 0.63 -1.24
CA THR A 67 -0.49 0.86 0.15
C THR A 67 -1.67 0.86 1.11
N VAL A 68 -2.77 1.54 0.76
CA VAL A 68 -3.99 1.58 1.59
C VAL A 68 -4.73 0.23 1.57
N ALA A 69 -4.72 -0.50 0.46
CA ALA A 69 -5.31 -1.85 0.41
C ALA A 69 -4.55 -2.86 1.28
N LEU A 70 -3.23 -2.72 1.40
CA LEU A 70 -2.39 -3.59 2.22
C LEU A 70 -2.40 -3.21 3.71
N LEU A 71 -2.32 -1.91 3.99
CA LEU A 71 -2.16 -1.40 5.37
C LEU A 71 -3.47 -0.90 5.99
N GLY A 72 -4.54 -0.74 5.21
CA GLY A 72 -5.82 -0.18 5.65
C GLY A 72 -5.72 1.29 6.04
N VAL A 73 -6.44 1.67 7.10
CA VAL A 73 -6.41 3.03 7.69
C VAL A 73 -4.99 3.51 8.03
N PRO A 74 -4.10 2.69 8.64
CA PRO A 74 -2.69 3.04 8.81
C PRO A 74 -1.98 3.47 7.52
N GLY A 75 -2.34 2.87 6.38
CA GLY A 75 -1.77 3.23 5.08
C GLY A 75 -2.11 4.65 4.64
N ILE A 76 -3.32 5.12 4.96
CA ILE A 76 -3.75 6.50 4.69
C ILE A 76 -2.89 7.47 5.53
N GLY A 77 -2.73 7.17 6.82
CA GLY A 77 -1.86 7.95 7.71
C GLY A 77 -0.41 7.98 7.26
N LEU A 78 0.12 6.87 6.75
CA LEU A 78 1.48 6.80 6.20
C LEU A 78 1.63 7.69 4.96
N VAL A 79 0.70 7.63 4.01
CA VAL A 79 0.77 8.42 2.78
C VAL A 79 0.66 9.92 3.09
N LEU A 80 -0.27 10.30 3.97
CA LEU A 80 -0.39 11.68 4.45
C LEU A 80 0.88 12.11 5.17
N GLY A 81 1.38 11.31 6.12
CA GLY A 81 2.62 11.62 6.84
C GLY A 81 3.81 11.80 5.91
N LEU A 82 3.94 10.96 4.88
CA LEU A 82 4.98 11.10 3.86
C LEU A 82 4.84 12.42 3.09
N GLN A 83 3.63 12.73 2.65
CA GLN A 83 3.31 13.99 1.96
C GLN A 83 3.67 15.19 2.84
N TRP A 84 3.37 15.14 4.13
CA TRP A 84 3.74 16.18 5.08
C TRP A 84 5.26 16.32 5.19
N THR A 85 6.00 15.23 5.36
CA THR A 85 7.47 15.31 5.52
C THR A 85 8.20 15.77 4.26
N LEU A 86 7.62 15.57 3.07
CA LEU A 86 8.24 15.93 1.79
C LEU A 86 7.81 17.30 1.27
N LEU A 87 6.62 17.78 1.66
CA LEU A 87 6.05 19.06 1.20
C LEU A 87 5.97 20.13 2.30
N ALA A 88 6.24 19.80 3.57
CA ALA A 88 6.51 20.78 4.62
C ALA A 88 7.93 21.36 4.47
#